data_AF-A0A927NE49-F1
#
_entry.id   AF-A0A927NE49-F1
#
_cell.length_a   1.000
_cell.length_b   1.000
_cell.length_c   1.000
_cell.angle_alpha   90.00
_cell.angle_beta   90.00
_cell.angle_gamma   90.00
#
_symmetry.space_group_name_H-M   'P 1'
#
loop_
_entity.id
_entity.type
_entity.pdbx_description
1 polymer ?
#
loop_
_entity_poly.entity_id
_entity_poly.type
_entity_poly.pdbx_seq_one_letter_code
_entity_poly.pdbx_strand_id
1 'polypeptide(L)'
;MIFKIPYKFSVSYECSSILEMLELEFSKMLELDIKMRKCKRCGRYFIMKGNYDTNYCTRILDGQTRTCQELAAQENYKAKANENPALRIYSKYYKRYAARVRSKQLKEKEFKTWKYKALTMRDECTEGNITAEEYVAWLEAYFPNRKQPN
;
A
#
# COMPACT_ATOMS: atom_id res chain seq x y z
N MET A 1 5.52 -59.34 13.21
CA MET A 1 4.14 -59.10 12.74
C MET A 1 3.73 -57.71 13.22
N ILE A 2 3.71 -56.72 12.32
CA ILE A 2 3.41 -55.32 12.68
C ILE A 2 1.89 -55.13 12.56
N PHE A 3 1.19 -54.98 13.68
CA PHE A 3 -0.22 -54.62 13.68
C PHE A 3 -0.35 -53.15 13.28
N LYS A 4 -0.91 -52.89 12.09
CA LYS A 4 -1.39 -51.55 11.73
C LYS A 4 -2.73 -51.34 12.43
N ILE A 5 -2.73 -50.57 13.51
CA ILE A 5 -3.96 -50.11 14.16
C ILE A 5 -4.54 -49.00 13.26
N PRO A 6 -5.75 -49.14 12.69
CA PRO A 6 -6.39 -48.05 11.96
C PRO A 6 -6.86 -47.00 12.97
N TYR A 7 -6.04 -46.00 13.21
CA TYR A 7 -6.41 -44.87 14.06
C TYR A 7 -7.42 -44.00 13.31
N LYS A 8 -8.71 -44.18 13.61
CA LYS A 8 -9.77 -43.24 13.24
C LYS A 8 -10.39 -42.74 14.53
N PHE A 9 -9.76 -41.75 15.16
CA PHE A 9 -10.37 -41.05 16.29
C PHE A 9 -11.48 -40.16 15.74
N SER A 10 -12.73 -40.50 16.07
CA SER A 10 -13.84 -39.57 15.97
C SER A 10 -13.91 -38.77 17.26
N VAL A 11 -13.70 -37.46 17.18
CA VAL A 11 -13.94 -36.55 18.30
C VAL A 11 -15.33 -35.98 18.14
N SER A 12 -16.19 -36.15 19.15
CA SER A 12 -17.50 -35.51 19.25
C SER A 12 -17.53 -34.56 20.43
N TYR A 13 -18.31 -33.50 20.32
CA TYR A 13 -18.54 -32.52 21.38
C TYR A 13 -20.03 -32.51 21.70
N GLU A 14 -20.34 -32.47 22.99
CA GLU A 14 -21.69 -32.25 23.48
C GLU A 14 -21.73 -30.84 24.10
N CYS A 15 -22.68 -30.02 23.64
CA CYS A 15 -22.87 -28.66 24.15
C CYS A 15 -24.32 -28.53 24.62
N SER A 16 -24.50 -28.20 25.89
CA SER A 16 -25.81 -28.04 26.54
C SER A 16 -26.32 -26.61 26.49
N SER A 17 -25.49 -25.67 26.04
CA SER A 17 -25.82 -24.24 25.95
C SER A 17 -25.15 -23.57 24.76
N ILE A 18 -25.69 -22.42 24.36
CA ILE A 18 -25.07 -21.56 23.33
C ILE A 18 -23.68 -21.09 23.80
N LEU A 19 -23.49 -20.85 25.09
CA LEU A 19 -22.21 -20.43 25.63
C LEU A 19 -21.15 -21.51 25.43
N GLU A 20 -21.46 -22.78 25.74
CA GLU A 20 -20.55 -23.91 25.50
C GLU A 20 -20.21 -24.07 24.02
N MET A 21 -21.17 -23.86 23.11
CA MET A 21 -20.90 -23.88 21.67
C MET A 21 -19.93 -22.77 21.26
N LEU A 22 -20.08 -21.56 21.81
CA LEU A 22 -19.19 -20.42 21.54
C LEU A 22 -17.79 -20.64 22.12
N GLU A 23 -17.69 -21.22 23.31
CA GLU A 23 -16.42 -21.57 23.96
C GLU A 23 -15.67 -22.65 23.16
N LEU A 24 -16.39 -23.67 22.68
CA LEU A 24 -15.84 -24.69 21.81
C LEU A 24 -15.31 -24.09 20.51
N GLU A 25 -16.12 -23.28 19.82
CA GLU A 25 -15.71 -22.62 18.57
C GLU A 25 -14.48 -21.74 18.79
N PHE A 26 -14.48 -20.91 19.84
CA PHE A 26 -13.34 -20.07 20.17
C PHE A 26 -12.07 -20.90 20.47
N SER A 27 -12.22 -22.00 21.21
CA SER A 27 -11.12 -22.94 21.49
C SER A 27 -10.56 -23.54 20.20
N LYS A 28 -11.43 -23.95 19.26
CA LYS A 28 -10.99 -24.45 17.94
C LYS A 28 -10.32 -23.40 17.08
N MET A 29 -10.79 -22.16 17.14
CA MET A 29 -10.11 -21.05 16.48
C MET A 29 -8.70 -20.85 17.03
N LEU A 30 -8.48 -20.99 18.34
CA LEU A 30 -7.15 -20.92 18.95
C LEU A 30 -6.25 -22.10 18.55
N GLU A 31 -6.78 -23.33 18.59
CA GLU A 31 -6.05 -24.54 18.16
C GLU A 31 -5.57 -24.44 16.70
N LEU A 32 -6.37 -23.80 15.84
CA LEU A 32 -6.08 -23.61 14.41
C LEU A 32 -5.25 -22.34 14.12
N ASP A 33 -4.77 -21.62 15.14
CA ASP A 33 -4.05 -20.34 15.01
C ASP A 33 -4.82 -19.31 14.16
N ILE A 34 -6.15 -19.28 14.29
CA ILE A 34 -7.00 -18.31 13.60
C ILE A 34 -6.84 -16.94 14.25
N LYS A 35 -6.17 -16.04 13.53
CA LYS A 35 -5.92 -14.67 13.98
C LYS A 35 -7.09 -13.75 13.62
N MET A 36 -7.58 -13.01 14.61
CA MET A 36 -8.62 -12.00 14.43
C MET A 36 -8.11 -10.60 14.80
N ARG A 37 -8.64 -9.59 14.13
CA ARG A 37 -8.31 -8.18 14.41
C ARG A 37 -9.52 -7.27 14.21
N LYS A 38 -9.57 -6.15 14.94
CA LYS A 38 -10.55 -5.08 14.70
C LYS A 38 -10.12 -4.24 13.49
N CYS A 39 -10.97 -4.13 12.47
CA CYS A 39 -10.65 -3.32 11.29
C CYS A 39 -10.53 -1.84 11.66
N LYS A 40 -9.39 -1.21 11.34
CA LYS A 40 -9.15 0.22 11.64
C LYS A 40 -10.08 1.19 10.90
N ARG A 41 -10.78 0.74 9.84
CA ARG A 41 -11.70 1.56 9.05
C ARG A 41 -13.17 1.41 9.47
N CYS A 42 -13.69 0.19 9.53
CA CYS A 42 -15.12 -0.06 9.84
C CYS A 42 -15.38 -0.46 11.31
N GLY A 43 -14.34 -0.66 12.11
CA GLY A 43 -14.46 -1.04 13.52
C GLY A 43 -14.93 -2.48 13.79
N ARG A 44 -15.29 -3.26 12.77
CA ARG A 44 -15.73 -4.67 12.93
C ARG A 44 -14.54 -5.63 12.98
N TYR A 45 -14.63 -6.67 13.81
CA TYR A 45 -13.64 -7.76 13.86
C TYR A 45 -13.62 -8.55 12.55
N PHE A 46 -12.46 -9.02 12.10
CA PHE A 46 -12.31 -9.86 10.93
C PHE A 46 -11.20 -10.89 11.13
N ILE A 47 -11.31 -12.03 10.46
CA ILE A 47 -10.27 -13.06 10.42
C ILE A 47 -9.19 -12.62 9.43
N MET A 48 -7.94 -12.66 9.86
CA MET A 48 -6.77 -12.37 9.02
C MET A 48 -6.59 -13.53 8.03
N LYS A 49 -6.48 -13.21 6.74
CA LYS A 49 -6.25 -14.21 5.68
C LYS A 49 -4.78 -14.21 5.27
N GLY A 50 -4.17 -15.39 5.28
CA GLY A 50 -2.76 -15.58 4.94
C GLY A 50 -1.80 -14.99 5.98
N ASN A 51 -0.51 -14.96 5.65
CA ASN A 51 0.56 -14.52 6.56
C ASN A 51 0.84 -13.01 6.49
N TYR A 52 -0.13 -12.20 6.04
CA TYR A 52 0.04 -10.76 5.92
C TYR A 52 -0.56 -10.02 7.11
N ASP A 53 0.21 -9.12 7.70
CA ASP A 53 -0.21 -8.31 8.84
C ASP A 53 -1.15 -7.16 8.42
N THR A 54 -2.37 -7.50 7.95
CA THR A 54 -3.36 -6.50 7.50
C THR A 54 -4.12 -5.87 8.67
N ASN A 55 -4.39 -4.57 8.58
CA ASN A 55 -5.20 -3.80 9.53
C ASN A 55 -6.65 -3.59 9.07
N TYR A 56 -6.98 -4.06 7.87
CA TYR A 56 -8.24 -3.75 7.19
C TYR A 56 -8.91 -5.00 6.65
N CYS A 57 -10.22 -5.11 6.85
CA CYS A 57 -11.01 -6.22 6.31
C CYS A 57 -11.31 -6.03 4.81
N THR A 58 -11.71 -7.10 4.15
CA THR A 58 -12.13 -7.10 2.74
C THR A 58 -13.64 -6.90 2.53
N ARG A 59 -14.38 -6.43 3.55
CA ARG A 59 -15.83 -6.14 3.40
C ARG A 59 -16.05 -4.88 2.56
N ILE A 60 -17.10 -4.92 1.76
CA ILE A 60 -17.74 -3.76 1.13
C ILE A 60 -18.89 -3.36 2.06
N LEU A 61 -18.93 -2.09 2.48
CA LEU A 61 -19.99 -1.55 3.33
C LEU A 61 -21.14 -1.01 2.47
N ASP A 62 -22.32 -0.86 3.08
CA ASP A 62 -23.48 -0.28 2.41
C ASP A 62 -23.15 1.09 1.81
N GLY A 63 -23.53 1.29 0.55
CA GLY A 63 -23.22 2.51 -0.21
C GLY A 63 -21.78 2.62 -0.72
N GLN A 64 -20.93 1.60 -0.52
CA GLN A 64 -19.58 1.55 -1.09
C GLN A 64 -19.48 0.50 -2.21
N THR A 65 -18.56 0.73 -3.13
CA THR A 65 -18.22 -0.23 -4.21
C THR A 65 -16.88 -0.91 -4.01
N ARG A 66 -16.14 -0.52 -2.97
CA ARG A 66 -14.77 -0.95 -2.69
C ARG A 66 -14.64 -1.44 -1.26
N THR A 67 -13.67 -2.30 -1.04
CA THR A 67 -13.40 -2.89 0.28
C THR A 67 -12.75 -1.88 1.22
N CYS A 68 -12.84 -2.12 2.54
CA CYS A 68 -12.13 -1.29 3.51
C CYS A 68 -10.61 -1.27 3.27
N GLN A 69 -10.03 -2.37 2.80
CA GLN A 69 -8.60 -2.47 2.46
C GLN A 69 -8.23 -1.58 1.26
N GLU A 70 -9.01 -1.59 0.18
CA GLU A 70 -8.75 -0.75 -1.00
C GLU A 70 -8.92 0.74 -0.73
N LEU A 71 -9.92 1.09 0.08
CA LEU A 71 -10.20 2.47 0.46
C LEU A 71 -9.08 3.00 1.37
N ALA A 72 -8.67 2.23 2.39
CA ALA A 72 -7.54 2.58 3.24
C ALA A 72 -6.23 2.69 2.43
N ALA A 73 -6.00 1.81 1.44
CA ALA A 73 -4.84 1.92 0.56
C ALA A 73 -4.85 3.23 -0.24
N GLN A 74 -6.01 3.65 -0.76
CA GLN A 74 -6.15 4.91 -1.48
C GLN A 74 -5.96 6.12 -0.55
N GLU A 75 -6.55 6.10 0.64
CA GLU A 75 -6.42 7.15 1.66
C GLU A 75 -4.95 7.32 2.08
N ASN A 76 -4.26 6.21 2.39
CA ASN A 76 -2.84 6.22 2.74
C ASN A 76 -1.96 6.71 1.58
N TYR A 77 -2.29 6.33 0.34
CA TYR A 77 -1.58 6.83 -0.83
C TYR A 77 -1.74 8.34 -0.99
N LYS A 78 -2.97 8.85 -0.83
CA LYS A 78 -3.25 10.30 -0.88
C LYS A 78 -2.57 11.04 0.27
N ALA A 79 -2.60 10.50 1.49
CA ALA A 79 -1.95 11.08 2.66
C ALA A 79 -0.44 11.19 2.43
N LYS A 80 0.23 10.12 2.02
CA LYS A 80 1.67 10.13 1.69
C LYS A 80 2.01 11.08 0.54
N ALA A 81 1.13 11.18 -0.46
CA ALA A 81 1.32 12.09 -1.57
C ALA A 81 1.16 13.57 -1.16
N ASN A 82 0.31 13.85 -0.16
CA ASN A 82 0.14 15.18 0.41
C ASN A 82 1.26 15.53 1.40
N GLU A 83 1.75 14.54 2.16
CA GLU A 83 2.86 14.68 3.10
C GLU A 83 4.19 14.93 2.39
N ASN A 84 4.35 14.42 1.16
CA ASN A 84 5.53 14.69 0.35
C ASN A 84 5.17 15.32 -1.02
N PRO A 85 4.92 16.64 -1.07
CA PRO A 85 4.72 17.37 -2.31
C PRO A 85 5.89 17.21 -3.29
N ALA A 86 7.12 17.10 -2.78
CA ALA A 86 8.33 16.93 -3.58
C ALA A 86 8.31 15.62 -4.39
N LEU A 87 7.82 14.52 -3.81
CA LEU A 87 7.70 13.23 -4.48
C LEU A 87 6.69 13.28 -5.64
N ARG A 88 5.57 14.00 -5.44
CA ARG A 88 4.57 14.23 -6.49
C ARG A 88 5.16 15.05 -7.63
N ILE A 89 5.89 16.12 -7.30
CA ILE A 89 6.61 16.97 -8.26
C ILE A 89 7.62 16.12 -9.04
N TYR A 90 8.52 15.41 -8.37
CA TYR A 90 9.52 14.53 -8.99
C TYR A 90 8.87 13.55 -9.98
N SER A 91 7.80 12.87 -9.58
CA SER A 91 7.11 11.88 -10.41
C SER A 91 6.54 12.48 -11.70
N LYS A 92 6.01 13.71 -11.64
CA LYS A 92 5.49 14.45 -12.80
C LYS A 92 6.62 14.73 -13.81
N TYR A 93 7.74 15.28 -13.36
CA TYR A 93 8.86 15.63 -14.23
C TYR A 93 9.62 14.41 -14.74
N TYR A 94 9.75 13.36 -13.93
CA TYR A 94 10.31 12.08 -14.36
C TYR A 94 9.55 11.52 -15.56
N LYS A 95 8.21 11.43 -15.48
CA LYS A 95 7.39 10.93 -16.59
C LYS A 95 7.53 11.80 -17.85
N ARG A 96 7.56 13.13 -17.69
CA ARG A 96 7.74 14.10 -18.78
C ARG A 96 9.09 13.91 -19.49
N TYR A 97 10.20 13.84 -18.75
CA TYR A 97 11.53 13.70 -19.35
C TYR A 97 11.79 12.29 -19.87
N ALA A 98 11.27 11.25 -19.20
CA ALA A 98 11.33 9.88 -19.73
C ALA A 98 10.58 9.76 -21.08
N ALA A 99 9.49 10.50 -21.28
CA ALA A 99 8.83 10.57 -22.58
C ALA A 99 9.73 11.22 -23.65
N ARG A 100 10.47 12.29 -23.31
CA ARG A 100 11.44 12.94 -24.21
C ARG A 100 12.60 12.02 -24.58
N VAL A 101 13.08 11.21 -23.64
CA VAL A 101 14.10 10.18 -23.90
C VAL A 101 13.57 9.16 -24.90
N ARG A 102 12.37 8.62 -24.68
CA ARG A 102 11.74 7.66 -25.61
C ARG A 102 11.57 8.24 -27.00
N SER A 103 11.21 9.51 -27.12
CA SER A 103 11.10 10.22 -28.40
C SER A 103 12.44 10.73 -28.95
N LYS A 104 13.58 10.32 -28.35
CA LYS A 104 14.95 10.71 -28.73
C LYS A 104 15.21 12.23 -28.73
N GLN A 105 14.40 12.99 -27.99
CA GLN A 105 14.55 14.45 -27.80
C GLN A 105 15.47 14.81 -26.64
N LEU A 106 15.76 13.87 -25.75
CA LEU A 106 16.69 14.01 -24.63
C LEU A 106 17.64 12.79 -24.62
N LYS A 107 18.94 13.03 -24.42
CA LYS A 107 19.91 11.93 -24.35
C LYS A 107 19.77 11.20 -23.01
N GLU A 108 19.87 9.87 -23.04
CA GLU A 108 19.83 9.02 -21.84
C GLU A 108 20.85 9.46 -20.78
N LYS A 109 22.07 9.80 -21.20
CA LYS A 109 23.13 10.26 -20.29
C LYS A 109 22.73 11.54 -19.54
N GLU A 110 22.13 12.50 -20.23
CA GLU A 110 21.67 13.76 -19.64
C GLU A 110 20.48 13.52 -18.70
N PHE A 111 19.55 12.65 -19.09
CA PHE A 111 18.45 12.23 -18.24
C PHE A 111 18.94 11.56 -16.95
N LYS A 112 19.97 10.69 -17.05
CA LYS A 112 20.58 10.04 -15.89
C LYS A 112 21.23 11.06 -14.95
N THR A 113 21.99 12.02 -15.47
CA THR A 113 22.59 13.10 -14.67
C THR A 113 21.52 13.95 -13.97
N TRP A 114 20.47 14.33 -14.69
CA TRP A 114 19.32 15.03 -14.10
C TRP A 114 18.66 14.20 -13.00
N LYS A 115 18.45 12.89 -13.22
CA LYS A 115 17.79 12.00 -12.27
C LYS A 115 18.48 12.00 -10.91
N TYR A 116 19.82 11.96 -10.87
CA TYR A 116 20.56 12.04 -9.61
C TYR A 116 20.36 13.38 -8.90
N LYS A 117 20.53 14.51 -9.61
CA LYS A 117 20.33 15.85 -9.03
C LYS A 117 18.90 16.07 -8.55
N ALA A 118 17.92 15.59 -9.32
CA ALA A 118 16.51 15.72 -9.00
C ALA A 118 16.11 14.91 -7.76
N LEU A 119 16.82 13.81 -7.45
CA LEU A 119 16.64 13.07 -6.20
C LEU A 119 17.19 13.87 -5.01
N THR A 120 18.39 14.44 -5.12
CA THR A 120 18.96 15.31 -4.07
C THR A 120 18.04 16.50 -3.76
N MET A 121 17.62 17.25 -4.79
CA MET A 121 16.70 18.38 -4.62
C MET A 121 15.33 17.96 -4.05
N ARG A 122 14.84 16.75 -4.39
CA ARG A 122 13.61 16.20 -3.80
C ARG A 122 13.78 15.99 -2.29
N ASP A 123 14.92 15.44 -1.88
CA ASP A 123 15.21 15.13 -0.49
C ASP A 123 15.36 16.44 0.31
N GLU A 124 16.07 17.43 -0.23
CA GLU A 124 16.13 18.79 0.33
C GLU A 124 14.75 19.44 0.49
N CYS A 125 13.86 19.28 -0.51
CA CYS A 125 12.50 19.79 -0.44
C CYS A 125 11.64 19.02 0.58
N THR A 126 11.90 17.72 0.74
CA THR A 126 11.22 16.87 1.74
C THR A 126 11.64 17.24 3.16
N GLU A 127 12.91 17.59 3.36
CA GLU A 127 13.47 18.05 4.63
C GLU A 127 13.12 19.51 4.96
N GLY A 128 12.54 20.25 4.01
CA GLY A 128 12.16 21.66 4.17
C GLY A 128 13.31 22.65 3.95
N ASN A 129 14.46 22.20 3.44
CA ASN A 129 15.61 23.05 3.11
C ASN A 129 15.35 23.94 1.89
N ILE A 130 14.47 23.50 0.98
CA ILE A 130 13.96 24.28 -0.14
C ILE A 130 12.43 24.16 -0.22
N THR A 131 11.79 25.21 -0.73
CA THR A 131 10.34 25.22 -0.96
C THR A 131 9.96 24.37 -2.18
N ALA A 132 8.69 23.97 -2.25
CA ALA A 132 8.16 23.26 -3.41
C ALA A 132 8.24 24.12 -4.68
N GLU A 133 8.06 25.43 -4.55
CA GLU A 133 8.13 26.42 -5.63
C GLU A 133 9.55 26.51 -6.20
N GLU A 134 10.57 26.59 -5.34
CA GLU A 134 11.98 26.59 -5.75
C GLU A 134 12.36 25.28 -6.46
N TYR A 135 11.88 24.14 -5.94
CA TYR A 135 12.13 22.86 -6.57
C TYR A 135 11.49 22.78 -7.98
N VAL A 136 10.26 23.27 -8.13
CA VAL A 136 9.58 23.34 -9.43
C VAL A 136 10.30 24.28 -10.39
N ALA A 137 10.74 25.45 -9.92
CA ALA A 137 11.48 26.41 -10.73
C ALA A 137 12.80 25.81 -11.26
N TRP A 138 13.55 25.12 -10.39
CA TRP A 138 14.76 24.40 -10.78
C TRP A 138 14.48 23.32 -11.83
N LEU A 139 13.40 22.54 -11.66
CA LEU A 139 13.00 21.51 -12.62
C LEU A 139 12.67 22.10 -13.99
N GLU A 140 11.83 23.14 -14.07
CA GLU A 140 11.49 23.78 -15.35
C GLU A 140 12.71 24.41 -16.04
N ALA A 141 13.65 24.97 -15.27
CA ALA A 141 14.88 25.56 -15.80
C ALA A 141 15.86 24.51 -16.34
N TYR A 142 15.90 23.28 -15.77
CA TYR A 142 16.89 22.27 -16.15
C TYR A 142 16.71 21.74 -17.58
N PHE A 143 15.46 21.47 -17.97
CA PHE A 143 15.12 21.08 -19.34
C PHE A 143 13.96 21.94 -19.85
N PRO A 144 14.24 23.15 -20.34
CA PRO A 144 13.21 24.08 -20.78
C PRO A 144 12.30 23.45 -21.85
N ASN A 145 11.02 23.80 -21.83
CA ASN A 145 10.15 23.51 -22.97
C ASN A 145 10.69 24.24 -24.19
N ARG A 146 10.70 23.56 -25.36
CA ARG A 146 10.85 24.29 -26.62
C ARG A 146 9.70 25.29 -26.70
N LYS A 147 10.02 26.58 -26.82
CA LYS A 147 9.03 27.56 -27.28
C LYS A 147 8.59 27.11 -28.67
N GLN A 148 7.28 27.05 -28.89
CA GLN A 148 6.73 26.84 -30.22
C GLN A 148 7.27 28.00 -31.09
N PRO A 149 7.95 27.74 -32.21
CA PRO A 149 8.31 28.82 -33.12
C PRO A 149 6.99 29.46 -33.58
N ASN A 150 6.90 30.79 -33.42
CA ASN A 150 5.84 31.60 -34.01
C ASN A 150 5.86 31.45 -35.53
#